data_AF-A0A7X8DUP8-F1
#
_entry.id   AF-A0A7X8DUP8-F1
#
_cell.length_a   1.000
_cell.length_b   1.000
_cell.length_c   1.000
_cell.angle_alpha   90.00
_cell.angle_beta   90.00
_cell.angle_gamma   90.00
#
_symmetry.space_group_name_H-M   'P 1'
#
loop_
_entity.id
_entity.type
_entity.pdbx_description
1 polymer ?
#
loop_
_entity_poly.entity_id
_entity_poly.type
_entity_poly.pdbx_seq_one_letter_code
_entity_poly.pdbx_strand_id
1 'polypeptide(L)'
;MKTVLKLILFPLSLVLSVLIYLLAFMLGIGTWVFNIISTLLVLGAIASFVTNEISLGIIALVLALLCSPIGLPKIGEKLVLLLGRLNGAIKAI
;
A
#
# COMPACT_ATOMS: atom_id res chain seq x y z
N MET A 1 2.80 -18.86 -34.28
CA MET A 1 2.51 -19.11 -32.85
C MET A 1 2.63 -17.86 -31.97
N LYS A 2 3.70 -17.05 -32.09
CA LYS A 2 3.88 -15.82 -31.28
C LYS A 2 2.75 -14.77 -31.43
N THR A 3 2.18 -14.62 -32.64
CA THR A 3 1.14 -13.61 -32.93
C THR A 3 -0.24 -13.94 -32.35
N VAL A 4 -0.60 -15.24 -32.33
CA VAL A 4 -1.89 -15.69 -31.76
C VAL A 4 -1.87 -15.61 -30.23
N LEU A 5 -0.72 -15.94 -29.62
CA LEU A 5 -0.52 -15.75 -28.18
C LEU A 5 -0.64 -14.27 -27.80
N LYS A 6 0.04 -13.38 -28.54
CA LYS A 6 -0.08 -11.93 -28.35
C LYS A 6 -1.51 -11.40 -28.45
N LEU A 7 -2.34 -11.94 -29.35
CA LEU A 7 -3.73 -11.52 -29.50
C LEU A 7 -4.57 -11.81 -28.24
N ILE A 8 -4.25 -12.88 -27.50
CA ILE A 8 -4.95 -13.28 -26.26
C ILE A 8 -4.31 -12.63 -25.02
N LEU A 9 -2.98 -12.49 -24.97
CA LEU A 9 -2.30 -11.85 -23.84
C LEU A 9 -2.49 -10.32 -23.83
N PHE A 10 -2.76 -9.71 -24.99
CA PHE A 10 -3.02 -8.27 -25.10
C PHE A 10 -4.20 -7.82 -24.22
N PRO A 11 -5.43 -8.35 -24.36
CA PRO A 11 -6.56 -7.96 -23.51
C PRO A 11 -6.32 -8.28 -22.03
N LEU A 12 -5.62 -9.37 -21.72
CA LEU A 12 -5.24 -9.70 -20.35
C LEU A 12 -4.33 -8.63 -19.73
N SER A 13 -3.30 -8.20 -20.46
CA SER A 13 -2.37 -7.15 -20.01
C SER A 13 -3.06 -5.80 -19.82
N LEU A 14 -4.10 -5.52 -20.62
CA LEU A 14 -4.90 -4.31 -20.53
C LEU A 14 -5.71 -4.29 -19.22
N VAL A 15 -6.41 -5.40 -18.91
CA VAL A 15 -7.17 -5.56 -17.66
C VAL A 15 -6.23 -5.46 -16.45
N LEU A 16 -5.08 -6.14 -16.49
CA LEU A 16 -4.08 -6.05 -15.43
C LEU A 16 -3.57 -4.62 -15.25
N SER A 17 -3.30 -3.90 -16.34
CA SER A 17 -2.88 -2.49 -16.27
C SER A 17 -3.92 -1.64 -15.56
N VAL A 18 -5.19 -1.72 -15.95
CA VAL A 18 -6.27 -0.96 -15.31
C VAL A 18 -6.37 -1.30 -13.82
N LEU A 19 -6.28 -2.59 -13.47
CA LEU A 19 -6.31 -3.06 -12.09
C LEU A 19 -5.14 -2.49 -11.28
N ILE A 20 -3.92 -2.50 -11.82
CA ILE A 20 -2.72 -1.95 -11.16
C ILE A 20 -2.89 -0.46 -10.88
N TYR A 21 -3.36 0.32 -11.86
CA TYR A 21 -3.59 1.76 -11.65
C TYR A 21 -4.68 2.03 -10.61
N LEU A 22 -5.75 1.22 -10.59
CA LEU A 22 -6.80 1.33 -9.58
C LEU A 22 -6.26 1.02 -8.17
N LEU A 23 -5.49 -0.06 -8.02
CA LEU A 23 -4.84 -0.42 -6.76
C LEU A 23 -3.85 0.67 -6.31
N ALA A 24 -3.04 1.20 -7.22
CA ALA A 24 -2.11 2.28 -6.92
C ALA A 24 -2.84 3.55 -6.44
N PHE A 25 -3.97 3.86 -7.07
CA PHE A 25 -4.81 4.99 -6.67
C PHE A 25 -5.41 4.79 -5.27
N MET A 26 -6.01 3.62 -5.02
CA MET A 26 -6.54 3.28 -3.69
C MET A 26 -5.45 3.30 -2.62
N LEU A 27 -4.25 2.80 -2.95
CA LEU A 27 -3.09 2.84 -2.06
C LEU A 27 -2.63 4.27 -1.80
N GLY A 28 -2.65 5.15 -2.80
CA GLY A 28 -2.32 6.56 -2.63
C GLY A 28 -3.25 7.25 -1.64
N ILE A 29 -4.57 7.09 -1.82
CA ILE A 29 -5.58 7.62 -0.89
C ILE A 29 -5.39 6.99 0.50
N GLY A 30 -5.23 5.66 0.56
CA GLY A 30 -5.03 4.93 1.81
C GLY A 30 -3.80 5.41 2.56
N THR A 31 -2.67 5.63 1.88
CA THR A 31 -1.43 6.12 2.48
C THR A 31 -1.62 7.53 3.06
N TRP A 32 -2.34 8.40 2.35
CA TRP A 32 -2.66 9.73 2.84
C TRP A 32 -3.51 9.67 4.12
N VAL A 33 -4.55 8.84 4.14
CA VAL A 33 -5.40 8.61 5.33
C VAL A 33 -4.58 8.01 6.48
N PHE A 34 -3.78 6.99 6.20
CA PHE A 34 -2.90 6.35 7.18
C PHE A 34 -1.89 7.32 7.80
N ASN A 35 -1.39 8.30 7.03
CA ASN A 35 -0.49 9.32 7.54
C ASN A 35 -1.18 10.26 8.54
N ILE A 36 -2.43 10.66 8.26
CA ILE A 36 -3.24 11.45 9.20
C ILE A 36 -3.48 10.65 10.48
N ILE A 37 -3.88 9.38 10.35
CA ILE A 37 -4.12 8.48 11.49
C ILE A 37 -2.83 8.29 12.31
N SER A 38 -1.69 8.06 11.65
CA SER A 38 -0.39 7.92 12.32
C SER A 38 -0.04 9.17 13.13
N THR A 39 -0.31 10.36 12.60
CA THR A 39 -0.06 11.62 13.31
C THR A 39 -0.95 11.74 14.56
N LEU A 40 -2.23 11.40 14.44
CA LEU A 40 -3.17 11.37 15.57
C LEU A 40 -2.75 10.34 16.63
N LEU A 41 -2.27 9.16 16.22
CA LEU A 41 -1.79 8.12 17.15
C LEU A 41 -0.54 8.57 17.91
N VAL A 42 0.38 9.30 17.28
CA VAL A 42 1.54 9.89 17.97
C VAL A 42 1.09 10.93 19.00
N LEU A 43 0.13 11.79 18.67
CA LEU A 43 -0.45 12.73 19.64
C LEU A 43 -1.14 12.01 20.81
N GLY A 44 -1.88 10.93 20.52
CA GLY A 44 -2.50 10.08 21.53
C GLY A 44 -1.47 9.38 22.43
N ALA A 45 -0.34 8.94 21.87
CA ALA A 45 0.75 8.38 22.64
C ALA A 45 1.36 9.41 23.60
N ILE A 46 1.60 10.63 23.12
CA ILE A 46 2.10 11.75 23.96
C ILE A 46 1.12 12.02 25.10
N ALA A 47 -0.19 12.12 24.80
CA ALA A 47 -1.22 12.34 25.81
C ALA A 47 -1.24 11.21 26.86
N SER A 48 -1.09 9.96 26.43
CA SER A 48 -1.06 8.80 27.33
C SER A 48 0.16 8.81 28.25
N PHE A 49 1.31 9.28 27.78
CA PHE A 49 2.49 9.45 28.65
C PHE A 49 2.31 10.57 29.67
N VAL A 50 1.61 11.66 29.32
CA VAL A 50 1.27 12.72 30.28
C VAL A 50 0.33 12.21 31.38
N THR A 51 -0.58 11.30 31.07
CA THR A 51 -1.49 10.67 32.05
C THR A 51 -0.87 9.49 32.80
N ASN A 52 0.44 9.22 32.62
CA ASN A 52 1.15 8.04 33.16
C ASN A 52 0.59 6.67 32.69
N GLU A 53 -0.19 6.65 31.62
CA GLU A 53 -0.72 5.41 31.01
C GLU A 53 0.26 4.85 29.98
N ILE A 54 1.40 4.35 30.48
CA ILE A 54 2.54 3.91 29.64
C ILE A 54 2.14 2.78 28.68
N SER A 55 1.28 1.87 29.11
CA SER A 55 0.80 0.74 28.29
C SER A 55 0.07 1.24 27.04
N LEU A 56 -0.88 2.16 27.22
CA LEU A 56 -1.64 2.75 26.11
C LEU A 56 -0.75 3.59 25.19
N GLY A 57 0.23 4.31 25.76
CA GLY A 57 1.22 5.06 25.00
C GLY A 57 2.06 4.18 24.07
N ILE A 58 2.55 3.04 24.56
CA ILE A 58 3.33 2.09 23.76
C ILE A 58 2.47 1.48 22.64
N ILE A 59 1.23 1.05 22.95
CA ILE A 59 0.32 0.49 21.94
C ILE A 59 0.05 1.53 20.83
N ALA A 60 -0.23 2.77 21.21
CA ALA A 60 -0.46 3.86 20.27
C ALA A 60 0.78 4.12 19.39
N LEU A 61 2.00 4.06 19.93
CA LEU A 61 3.24 4.17 19.15
C LEU A 61 3.44 3.02 18.16
N VAL A 62 3.17 1.78 18.58
CA VAL A 62 3.28 0.61 17.68
C VAL A 62 2.28 0.74 16.53
N LEU A 63 1.03 1.13 16.83
CA LEU A 63 0.01 1.36 15.82
C LEU A 63 0.37 2.52 14.89
N ALA A 64 0.94 3.61 15.43
CA ALA A 64 1.43 4.72 14.63
C ALA A 64 2.53 4.27 13.66
N LEU A 65 3.49 3.47 14.13
CA LEU A 65 4.56 2.95 13.28
C LEU A 65 4.03 2.03 12.18
N LEU A 66 3.05 1.17 12.50
CA LEU A 66 2.40 0.28 11.53
C LEU A 66 1.61 1.07 10.48
N CYS A 67 0.90 2.12 10.88
CA CYS A 67 0.15 2.99 9.97
C CYS A 67 1.06 3.96 9.21
N SER A 68 2.28 4.22 9.67
CA SER A 68 3.19 5.13 9.01
C SER A 68 3.49 4.69 7.57
N PRO A 69 3.92 5.59 6.67
CA PRO A 69 4.32 5.25 5.30
C PRO A 69 5.38 4.13 5.19
N ILE A 70 6.09 3.84 6.27
CA ILE A 70 7.13 2.80 6.35
C ILE A 70 6.54 1.41 6.64
N GLY A 71 5.35 1.35 7.26
CA GLY A 71 4.68 0.12 7.68
C GLY A 71 3.76 -0.49 6.60
N LEU A 72 2.45 -0.50 6.87
CA LEU A 72 1.41 -1.07 6.01
C LEU A 72 1.40 -0.50 4.58
N PRO A 73 1.50 0.82 4.36
CA PRO A 73 1.54 1.40 3.01
C PRO A 73 2.67 0.86 2.13
N LYS A 74 3.86 0.62 2.71
CA LYS A 74 5.02 0.08 1.98
C LYS A 74 4.83 -1.36 1.51
N ILE A 75 4.06 -2.15 2.26
CA ILE A 75 3.67 -3.52 1.85
C ILE A 75 2.73 -3.43 0.65
N GLY A 76 1.76 -2.52 0.69
CA GLY A 76 0.86 -2.25 -0.43
C GLY A 76 1.61 -1.82 -1.68
N GLU A 77 2.59 -0.93 -1.54
CA GLU A 77 3.41 -0.45 -2.66
C GLU A 77 4.19 -1.59 -3.32
N LYS A 78 4.81 -2.46 -2.51
CA LYS A 78 5.52 -3.65 -3.02
C LYS A 78 4.60 -4.60 -3.79
N LEU A 79 3.36 -4.80 -3.34
CA LEU A 79 2.39 -5.64 -4.03
C LEU A 79 2.00 -5.05 -5.39
N VAL A 80 1.72 -3.75 -5.44
CA VAL A 80 1.41 -3.04 -6.69
C VAL A 80 2.59 -3.11 -7.67
N LEU A 81 3.82 -2.94 -7.18
CA LEU A 81 5.04 -3.05 -7.98
C LEU A 81 5.24 -4.47 -8.51
N LEU A 82 5.00 -5.50 -7.69
CA LEU A 82 5.07 -6.91 -8.12
C LEU A 82 4.09 -7.18 -9.25
N LEU A 83 2.83 -6.74 -9.11
CA LEU A 83 1.82 -6.87 -10.15
C LEU A 83 2.22 -6.13 -11.44
N GLY A 84 2.80 -4.92 -11.30
CA GLY A 84 3.39 -4.17 -12.40
C GLY A 84 4.47 -4.93 -13.15
N ARG A 85 5.38 -5.59 -12.42
CA ARG A 85 6.44 -6.42 -13.02
C ARG A 85 5.88 -7.63 -13.76
N LEU A 86 4.87 -8.30 -13.20
CA LEU A 86 4.20 -9.43 -13.85
C LEU A 86 3.50 -9.00 -15.14
N ASN A 87 2.80 -7.87 -15.12
CA ASN A 87 2.17 -7.30 -16.31
C ASN A 87 3.21 -6.93 -17.39
N GLY A 88 4.34 -6.36 -16.98
CA GLY A 88 5.47 -6.09 -17.87
C GLY A 88 6.02 -7.34 -18.54
N ALA A 89 6.19 -8.43 -17.77
CA ALA A 89 6.63 -9.72 -18.30
C ALA A 89 5.61 -10.31 -19.30
N ILE A 90 4.31 -10.19 -19.02
CA ILE A 90 3.23 -10.60 -19.93
C ILE A 90 3.29 -9.85 -21.26
N LYS A 91 3.55 -8.54 -21.24
CA LYS A 91 3.68 -7.70 -22.46
C LYS A 91 4.92 -8.02 -23.29
N ALA A 92 5.95 -8.63 -22.69
CA ALA A 92 7.20 -8.98 -23.37
C ALA A 92 7.15 -10.30 -24.14
N ILE A 93 6.13 -11.14 -23.92
CA ILE A 93 5.89 -12.42 -24.61
C ILE A 93 5.22 -12.18 -25.97
#